data_AF-A0A8N5F404-F1
#
_entry.id   AF-A0A8N5F404-F1
#
_cell.length_a   1.000
_cell.length_b   1.000
_cell.length_c   1.000
_cell.angle_alpha   90.00
_cell.angle_beta   90.00
_cell.angle_gamma   90.00
#
_symmetry.space_group_name_H-M   'P 1'
#
loop_
_entity.id
_entity.type
_entity.pdbx_description
1 polymer ?
#
loop_
_entity_poly.entity_id
_entity_poly.type
_entity_poly.pdbx_seq_one_letter_code
_entity_poly.pdbx_strand_id
1 'polypeptide(L)'
;MDQQGFLPVSLIASFRRMQALTTNAALILEALKDSTEVETVDQKLRKRVDPEKWPIPGPPPCNLPPTDFSQLINCPEFIPGQTFGSHTGKGFT
;
A
#
# COMPACT_ATOMS: atom_id res chain seq x y z
N MET A 1 4.43 4.68 -6.56
CA MET A 1 3.34 5.63 -6.43
C MET A 1 3.98 6.99 -6.45
N ASP A 2 3.59 7.81 -7.41
CA ASP A 2 4.18 9.14 -7.61
C ASP A 2 3.83 10.07 -6.43
N GLN A 3 4.39 11.28 -6.40
CA GLN A 3 4.15 12.28 -5.35
C GLN A 3 2.65 12.57 -5.13
N GLN A 4 1.85 12.48 -6.20
CA GLN A 4 0.41 12.69 -6.17
C GLN A 4 -0.40 11.43 -5.82
N GLY A 5 0.26 10.32 -5.46
CA GLY A 5 -0.41 9.07 -5.14
C GLY A 5 -0.89 8.29 -6.36
N PHE A 6 -0.36 8.54 -7.57
CA PHE A 6 -0.75 7.79 -8.77
C PHE A 6 0.07 6.52 -8.98
N LEU A 7 -0.57 5.51 -9.56
CA LEU A 7 0.02 4.25 -9.97
C LEU A 7 -0.54 3.81 -11.34
N PRO A 8 0.29 3.40 -12.31
CA PRO A 8 -0.22 2.96 -13.61
C PRO A 8 -0.94 1.61 -13.50
N VAL A 9 -2.03 1.44 -14.24
CA VAL A 9 -2.80 0.17 -14.29
C VAL A 9 -1.94 -1.03 -14.70
N SER A 10 -0.92 -0.81 -15.56
CA SER A 10 0.02 -1.84 -15.98
C SER A 10 0.80 -2.45 -14.81
N LEU A 11 1.15 -1.64 -13.81
CA LEU A 11 1.84 -2.13 -12.62
C LEU A 11 0.93 -3.03 -11.80
N ILE A 12 -0.33 -2.66 -11.61
CA ILE A 12 -1.32 -3.50 -10.93
C ILE A 12 -1.54 -4.82 -11.68
N ALA A 13 -1.72 -4.76 -13.00
CA ALA A 13 -1.90 -5.93 -13.86
C ALA A 13 -0.67 -6.86 -13.89
N SER A 14 0.51 -6.38 -13.49
CA SER A 14 1.73 -7.18 -13.38
C SER A 14 1.83 -7.99 -12.09
N PHE A 15 1.02 -7.70 -11.07
CA PHE A 15 1.09 -8.43 -9.80
C PHE A 15 0.64 -9.87 -9.97
N ARG A 16 1.42 -10.82 -9.44
CA ARG A 16 1.14 -12.27 -9.56
C ARG A 16 -0.29 -12.66 -9.16
N ARG A 17 -0.81 -12.04 -8.09
CA ARG A 17 -2.19 -12.27 -7.63
C ARG A 17 -3.24 -11.64 -8.57
N MET A 18 -2.95 -10.48 -9.14
CA MET A 18 -3.82 -9.87 -10.15
C MET A 18 -3.81 -10.70 -11.43
N GLN A 19 -2.64 -11.10 -11.92
CA GLN A 19 -2.50 -11.92 -13.14
C GLN A 19 -3.28 -13.23 -13.07
N ALA A 20 -3.37 -13.84 -11.88
CA ALA A 20 -4.17 -15.04 -11.67
C ALA A 20 -5.69 -14.80 -11.78
N LEU A 21 -6.15 -13.55 -11.63
CA LEU A 21 -7.55 -13.14 -11.75
C LEU A 21 -7.84 -12.55 -13.13
N THR A 22 -7.04 -11.55 -13.55
CA THR A 22 -7.17 -10.85 -14.83
C THR A 22 -5.90 -10.05 -15.17
N THR A 23 -5.58 -9.99 -16.46
CA THR A 23 -4.54 -9.09 -17.01
C THR A 23 -5.14 -8.00 -17.90
N ASN A 24 -6.47 -7.95 -18.03
CA ASN A 24 -7.16 -6.99 -18.88
C ASN A 24 -7.30 -5.63 -18.18
N ALA A 25 -6.56 -4.63 -18.65
CA ALA A 25 -6.59 -3.28 -18.09
C ALA A 25 -7.96 -2.61 -18.15
N ALA A 26 -8.77 -2.86 -19.20
CA ALA A 26 -10.10 -2.27 -19.31
C ALA A 26 -11.03 -2.80 -18.21
N LEU A 27 -11.02 -4.11 -17.99
CA LEU A 27 -11.82 -4.75 -16.94
C LEU A 27 -11.40 -4.31 -15.54
N ILE A 28 -10.09 -4.15 -15.31
CA ILE A 28 -9.56 -3.60 -14.05
C ILE A 28 -10.08 -2.16 -13.85
N LEU A 29 -9.98 -1.30 -14.88
CA LEU A 29 -10.44 0.09 -14.76
C LEU A 29 -11.94 0.18 -14.52
N GLU A 30 -12.75 -0.64 -15.20
CA GLU A 30 -14.19 -0.67 -14.98
C GLU A 30 -14.55 -1.11 -13.56
N ALA A 31 -13.99 -2.21 -13.08
CA ALA A 31 -14.25 -2.69 -11.72
C ALA A 31 -13.85 -1.69 -10.63
N LEU A 32 -12.84 -0.86 -10.91
CA LEU A 32 -12.35 0.14 -9.96
C LEU A 32 -13.16 1.44 -9.97
N LYS A 33 -13.95 1.73 -11.02
CA LYS A 33 -14.83 2.90 -11.02
C LYS A 33 -15.89 2.84 -9.93
N ASP A 34 -16.36 1.63 -9.61
CA ASP A 34 -17.35 1.39 -8.55
C ASP A 34 -16.72 1.30 -7.15
N SER A 35 -15.39 1.36 -7.03
CA SER A 35 -14.69 1.26 -5.75
C SER A 35 -14.81 2.55 -4.93
N THR A 36 -14.99 2.41 -3.62
CA THR A 36 -15.02 3.55 -2.67
C THR A 36 -13.64 3.91 -2.12
N GLU A 37 -12.66 3.02 -2.26
CA GLU A 37 -11.32 3.20 -1.70
C GLU A 37 -10.33 3.86 -2.66
N VAL A 38 -10.52 3.63 -3.96
CA VAL A 38 -9.61 4.09 -5.01
C VAL A 38 -10.37 4.81 -6.11
N GLU A 39 -9.68 5.68 -6.81
CA GLU A 39 -10.21 6.40 -7.97
C GLU A 39 -9.30 6.22 -9.18
N THR A 40 -9.91 6.22 -10.36
CA THR A 40 -9.21 6.06 -11.63
C THR A 40 -9.20 7.38 -12.39
N VAL A 41 -8.01 7.85 -12.78
CA VAL A 41 -7.81 9.06 -13.60
C VAL A 41 -6.80 8.73 -14.70
N ASP A 42 -7.20 8.88 -15.97
CA ASP A 42 -6.28 8.73 -17.12
C ASP A 42 -5.46 7.42 -17.13
N GLN A 43 -6.14 6.28 -16.93
CA GLN A 43 -5.53 4.93 -16.79
C GLN A 43 -4.54 4.77 -15.62
N LYS A 44 -4.53 5.72 -14.68
CA LYS A 44 -3.80 5.65 -13.41
C LYS A 44 -4.78 5.53 -12.25
N LEU A 45 -4.34 4.85 -11.21
CA LEU A 45 -5.07 4.66 -9.98
C LEU A 45 -4.46 5.52 -8.89
N ARG A 46 -5.28 6.11 -8.04
CA ARG A 46 -4.83 6.70 -6.77
C ARG A 46 -5.79 6.36 -5.65
N LYS A 47 -5.33 6.51 -4.41
CA LYS A 47 -6.21 6.38 -3.25
C LYS A 47 -7.17 7.56 -3.19
N ARG A 48 -8.45 7.30 -2.90
CA ARG A 48 -9.48 8.35 -2.82
C ARG A 48 -9.35 9.23 -1.58
N VAL A 49 -8.83 8.67 -0.49
CA VAL A 49 -8.62 9.35 0.79
C VAL A 49 -7.12 9.49 1.05
N ASP A 50 -6.66 10.72 1.30
CA ASP A 50 -5.26 11.05 1.56
C ASP A 50 -4.26 10.40 0.58
N PRO A 51 -4.38 10.63 -0.75
CA PRO A 51 -3.43 10.08 -1.73
C PRO A 51 -1.98 10.48 -1.42
N GLU A 52 -1.78 11.65 -0.82
CA GLU A 52 -0.48 12.22 -0.43
C GLU A 52 0.15 11.56 0.81
N LYS A 53 -0.56 10.65 1.50
CA LYS A 53 0.03 9.85 2.59
C LYS A 53 0.86 8.66 2.10
N TRP A 54 0.69 8.27 0.84
CA TRP A 54 1.33 7.09 0.28
C TRP A 54 2.27 7.35 -0.92
N PRO A 55 2.99 8.48 -1.00
CA PRO A 55 4.00 8.64 -2.03
C PRO A 55 5.11 7.62 -1.75
N ILE A 56 5.59 6.93 -2.79
CA ILE A 56 6.83 6.17 -2.66
C ILE A 56 7.93 7.23 -2.61
N PRO A 57 8.64 7.39 -1.48
CA PRO A 57 9.75 8.34 -1.42
C PRO A 57 10.71 7.97 -2.54
N GLY A 58 11.15 9.00 -3.29
CA GLY A 58 12.12 8.80 -4.36
C GLY A 58 13.34 8.03 -3.82
N PRO A 59 14.10 7.33 -4.70
CA PRO A 59 15.31 6.66 -4.27
C PRO A 59 16.15 7.64 -3.44
N PRO A 60 16.60 7.24 -2.23
CA PRO A 60 17.35 8.14 -1.37
C PRO A 60 18.57 8.65 -2.16
N PRO A 61 18.96 9.93 -2.02
CA PRO A 61 20.21 10.40 -2.58
C PRO A 61 21.35 9.50 -2.07
N CYS A 62 22.25 9.08 -2.95
CA CYS A 62 23.33 8.12 -2.68
C CYS A 62 24.28 8.49 -1.52
N ASN A 63 24.10 9.66 -0.89
CA ASN A 63 24.91 10.17 0.21
C ASN A 63 24.23 10.03 1.58
N LEU A 64 23.03 9.45 1.67
CA LEU A 64 22.44 9.11 2.97
C LEU A 64 23.00 7.77 3.46
N PRO A 65 23.35 7.65 4.76
CA PRO A 65 23.64 6.35 5.33
C PRO A 65 22.41 5.44 5.09
N PRO A 66 22.63 4.15 4.73
CA PRO A 66 21.55 3.20 4.51
C PRO A 66 20.56 3.28 5.65
N THR A 67 19.26 3.34 5.35
CA THR A 67 18.18 3.39 6.34
C THR A 67 18.49 2.40 7.46
N ASP A 68 18.82 2.93 8.64
CA ASP A 68 19.16 2.13 9.79
C ASP A 68 17.86 1.52 10.35
N PHE A 69 17.50 0.36 9.82
CA PHE A 69 16.33 -0.40 10.28
C PHE A 69 16.48 -0.86 11.75
N SER A 70 17.64 -0.65 12.38
CA SER A 70 17.85 -0.89 13.81
C SER A 70 16.92 -0.05 14.69
N GLN A 71 16.47 1.12 14.24
CA GLN A 71 15.45 1.94 14.94
C GLN A 71 14.02 1.37 14.87
N LEU A 72 13.74 0.45 13.93
CA LEU A 72 12.45 -0.24 13.79
C LEU A 72 12.39 -1.56 14.56
N ILE A 73 13.51 -2.01 15.14
CA ILE A 73 13.61 -3.25 15.91
C ILE A 73 12.77 -3.18 17.20
N ASN A 74 12.44 -1.98 17.69
CA ASN A 74 11.65 -1.81 18.91
C ASN A 74 10.14 -1.63 18.65
N CYS A 75 9.62 -2.08 17.51
CA CYS A 75 8.18 -2.26 17.32
C CYS A 75 7.76 -3.62 17.91
N PRO A 76 7.17 -3.69 19.12
CA PRO A 76 6.81 -4.96 19.76
C PRO A 76 5.69 -5.73 19.01
N GLU A 77 5.07 -5.13 18.00
CA GLU A 77 3.83 -5.62 17.39
C GLU A 77 4.05 -6.54 16.18
N PHE A 78 5.27 -6.64 15.64
CA PHE A 78 5.53 -7.50 14.47
C PHE A 78 6.43 -8.68 14.80
N ILE A 79 5.89 -9.63 15.56
CA ILE A 79 6.48 -10.96 15.69
C ILE A 79 5.75 -11.90 14.71
N PRO A 80 6.40 -12.34 13.61
CA PRO A 80 5.83 -13.33 12.70
C PRO A 80 5.47 -14.61 13.47
N GLY A 81 4.18 -14.94 13.53
CA GLY A 81 3.65 -16.14 14.19
C GLY A 81 2.69 -15.91 15.36
N GLN A 82 2.50 -14.67 15.83
CA GLN A 82 1.46 -14.37 16.83
C GLN A 82 0.09 -14.20 16.13
N THR A 83 -0.87 -15.07 16.44
CA THR A 83 -2.28 -14.84 16.13
C THR A 83 -2.80 -13.76 17.08
N PHE A 84 -3.43 -12.70 16.54
CA PHE A 84 -4.01 -11.63 17.35
C PHE A 84 -5.09 -12.18 18.28
N GLY A 85 -4.73 -12.43 19.54
CA GLY A 85 -5.66 -12.75 20.62
C GLY A 85 -6.40 -11.49 21.04
N SER A 86 -7.72 -11.56 21.06
CA SER A 86 -8.66 -10.47 21.34
C SER A 86 -8.36 -9.76 22.67
N HIS A 87 -8.18 -8.44 22.61
CA HIS A 87 -8.00 -7.59 23.79
C HIS A 87 -9.31 -7.54 24.59
N THR A 88 -9.42 -8.32 25.67
CA THR A 88 -10.39 -8.06 26.72
C THR A 88 -9.71 -7.22 27.78
N GLY A 89 -10.05 -5.92 27.80
CA GLY A 89 -9.55 -4.98 28.79
C GLY A 89 -10.01 -5.39 30.19
N LYS A 90 -9.08 -5.40 31.14
CA LYS A 90 -9.42 -5.32 32.57
C LYS A 90 -8.79 -4.08 33.16
N GLY A 91 -9.67 -3.20 33.61
CA GLY A 91 -9.37 -1.95 34.26
C GLY A 91 -8.72 -2.12 35.63
N PHE A 92 -7.91 -1.12 35.90
CA PHE A 92 -7.34 -0.64 37.15
C PHE A 92 -8.15 -0.93 38.42
N THR A 93 -7.43 -1.36 39.45
CA THR A 93 -7.69 -0.99 40.85
C THR A 93 -6.42 -0.35 41.40
#